data_AF-A0A645J665-F1
#
_entry.id   AF-A0A645J665-F1
#
_cell.length_a   1.000
_cell.length_b   1.000
_cell.length_c   1.000
_cell.angle_alpha   90.00
_cell.angle_beta   90.00
_cell.angle_gamma   90.00
#
_symmetry.space_group_name_H-M   'P 1'
#
loop_
_entity.id
_entity.type
_entity.pdbx_description
1 polymer ?
#
loop_
_entity_poly.entity_id
_entity_poly.type
_entity_poly.pdbx_seq_one_letter_code
_entity_poly.pdbx_strand_id
1 'polypeptide(L)'
;MVCDMMNYINYLLTIVGIGMIIISLFLIASDKIRGERIYYDLYMKEQEIKKAIADAEEIVGELVYTSEVVISDIEEHISSMKQSYNNNEKEIGKLAADIDENRKPNKDVPVPAKTKKEKDILDLFSKGMNVDDIAKNLQIGKGEVSLTLSLNSGVKNNEII
;
A
#
# COMPACT_ATOMS: atom_id res chain seq x y z
N MET A 1 64.20 -13.83 -77.65
CA MET A 1 64.44 -13.99 -76.20
C MET A 1 64.00 -12.77 -75.39
N VAL A 2 64.56 -11.56 -75.59
CA VAL A 2 64.11 -10.35 -74.84
C VAL A 2 62.69 -9.92 -75.22
N CYS A 3 62.34 -9.97 -76.52
CA CYS A 3 60.98 -9.63 -76.98
C CYS A 3 59.91 -10.62 -76.48
N ASP A 4 60.24 -11.91 -76.41
CA ASP A 4 59.32 -12.94 -75.89
C ASP A 4 59.07 -12.75 -74.39
N MET A 5 60.12 -12.44 -73.62
CA MET A 5 60.02 -12.07 -72.20
C MET A 5 59.14 -10.83 -71.98
N MET A 6 59.27 -9.80 -72.83
CA MET A 6 58.44 -8.59 -72.76
C MET A 6 56.95 -8.91 -72.97
N ASN A 7 56.64 -9.81 -73.90
CA ASN A 7 55.26 -10.21 -74.17
C ASN A 7 54.64 -10.97 -72.98
N TYR A 8 55.38 -11.89 -72.35
CA TYR A 8 54.92 -12.59 -71.14
C TYR A 8 54.61 -11.62 -69.98
N ILE A 9 55.44 -10.60 -69.77
CA ILE A 9 55.23 -9.59 -68.73
C ILE A 9 53.93 -8.80 -69.00
N ASN A 10 53.67 -8.43 -70.26
CA ASN A 10 52.45 -7.70 -70.62
C ASN A 10 51.18 -8.55 -70.42
N TYR A 11 51.21 -9.85 -70.74
CA TYR A 11 50.08 -10.76 -70.46
C TYR A 11 49.86 -10.99 -68.96
N LEU A 12 50.93 -11.01 -68.16
CA LEU A 12 50.80 -11.12 -66.70
C LEU A 12 50.14 -9.86 -66.12
N LEU A 13 50.53 -8.67 -66.59
CA LEU A 13 49.97 -7.40 -66.16
C LEU A 13 48.46 -7.31 -66.46
N THR A 14 48.04 -7.79 -67.64
CA THR A 14 46.62 -7.75 -68.04
C THR A 14 45.77 -8.71 -67.22
N ILE A 15 46.26 -9.92 -66.92
CA ILE A 15 45.56 -10.88 -66.05
C ILE A 15 45.41 -10.33 -64.62
N VAL A 16 46.45 -9.70 -64.07
CA VAL A 16 46.39 -9.06 -62.75
C VAL A 16 45.37 -7.90 -62.75
N GLY A 17 45.35 -7.08 -63.81
CA GLY A 17 44.38 -6.01 -63.95
C GLY A 17 42.93 -6.51 -64.00
N ILE A 18 42.67 -7.56 -64.79
CA ILE A 18 41.33 -8.18 -64.87
C ILE A 18 40.94 -8.80 -63.52
N GLY A 19 41.89 -9.44 -62.83
CA GLY A 19 41.69 -9.98 -61.48
C GLY A 19 41.26 -8.91 -60.47
N MET A 20 41.90 -7.74 -60.50
CA MET A 20 41.54 -6.60 -59.63
C MET A 20 40.12 -6.09 -59.90
N ILE A 21 39.70 -6.06 -61.17
CA ILE A 21 38.33 -5.68 -61.54
C ILE A 21 37.33 -6.70 -60.99
N ILE A 22 37.60 -8.00 -61.14
CA ILE A 22 36.73 -9.08 -60.63
C ILE A 22 36.59 -9.01 -59.10
N ILE A 23 37.70 -8.83 -58.37
CA ILE A 23 37.68 -8.70 -56.91
C ILE A 23 36.87 -7.48 -56.48
N SER A 24 37.00 -6.37 -57.20
CA SER A 24 36.23 -5.14 -56.91
C SER A 24 34.73 -5.35 -57.10
N LEU A 25 34.32 -6.01 -58.19
CA LEU A 25 32.92 -6.36 -58.43
C LEU A 25 32.38 -7.30 -57.35
N PHE A 26 33.17 -8.28 -56.92
CA PHE A 26 32.80 -9.21 -55.86
C PHE A 26 32.61 -8.52 -54.51
N LEU A 27 33.47 -7.56 -54.17
CA LEU A 27 33.35 -6.76 -52.95
C LEU A 27 32.06 -5.93 -52.95
N ILE A 28 31.75 -5.25 -54.06
CA ILE A 28 30.51 -4.48 -54.22
C ILE A 28 29.25 -5.35 -54.05
N ALA A 29 29.25 -6.55 -54.61
CA ALA A 29 28.14 -7.48 -54.47
C ALA A 29 28.00 -7.97 -53.02
N SER A 30 29.11 -8.30 -52.38
CA SER A 30 29.15 -8.75 -50.98
C SER A 30 28.67 -7.68 -50.01
N ASP A 31 29.04 -6.43 -50.26
CA ASP A 31 28.64 -5.28 -49.44
C ASP A 31 27.13 -5.02 -49.56
N LYS A 32 26.58 -5.07 -50.78
CA LYS A 32 25.14 -4.92 -51.03
C LYS A 32 24.29 -5.97 -50.29
N ILE A 33 24.71 -7.24 -50.32
CA ILE A 33 23.99 -8.35 -49.66
C ILE A 33 24.03 -8.21 -48.12
N ARG A 34 25.16 -7.76 -47.56
CA ARG A 34 25.28 -7.56 -46.12
C ARG A 34 24.48 -6.36 -45.64
N GLY A 35 24.51 -5.26 -46.40
CA GLY A 35 23.75 -4.06 -46.08
C GLY A 35 22.26 -4.35 -45.93
N GLU A 36 21.66 -5.02 -46.92
CA GLU A 36 20.21 -5.28 -46.93
C GLU A 36 19.70 -6.06 -45.72
N ARG A 37 20.46 -7.06 -45.24
CA ARG A 37 20.10 -7.79 -44.02
C ARG A 37 20.17 -6.92 -42.77
N ILE A 38 21.16 -6.04 -42.66
CA ILE A 38 21.31 -5.14 -41.50
C ILE A 38 20.17 -4.12 -41.49
N TYR A 39 19.82 -3.55 -42.64
CA TYR A 39 18.68 -2.64 -42.75
C TYR A 39 17.35 -3.29 -42.37
N TYR A 40 17.14 -4.54 -42.78
CA TYR A 40 15.93 -5.28 -42.44
C TYR A 40 15.84 -5.57 -40.92
N ASP A 41 16.93 -6.02 -40.30
CA ASP A 41 16.96 -6.26 -38.85
C ASP A 41 16.71 -4.98 -38.04
N LEU A 42 17.32 -3.86 -38.46
CA LEU A 42 17.10 -2.57 -37.84
C LEU A 42 15.63 -2.12 -37.94
N TYR A 43 15.03 -2.30 -39.12
CA TYR A 43 13.62 -1.97 -39.36
C TYR A 43 12.67 -2.83 -38.52
N MET A 44 12.98 -4.12 -38.37
CA MET A 44 12.19 -5.02 -37.52
C MET A 44 12.33 -4.64 -36.04
N LYS A 45 13.55 -4.36 -35.57
CA LYS A 45 13.78 -3.87 -34.20
C LYS A 45 13.07 -2.56 -33.92
N GLU A 46 13.03 -1.64 -34.87
CA GLU A 46 12.28 -0.37 -34.71
C GLU A 46 10.79 -0.63 -34.52
N GLN A 47 10.21 -1.55 -35.30
CA GLN A 47 8.80 -1.94 -35.15
C GLN A 47 8.52 -2.65 -33.84
N GLU A 48 9.40 -3.55 -33.40
CA GLU A 48 9.27 -4.23 -32.11
C GLU A 48 9.26 -3.23 -30.95
N ILE A 49 10.14 -2.23 -30.97
CA ILE A 49 10.17 -1.17 -29.95
C ILE A 49 8.90 -0.33 -30.00
N LYS A 50 8.46 0.10 -31.19
CA LYS A 50 7.21 0.87 -31.32
C LYS A 50 6.01 0.10 -30.80
N LYS A 51 5.93 -1.19 -31.11
CA LYS A 51 4.88 -2.07 -30.61
C LYS A 51 4.95 -2.18 -29.09
N ALA A 52 6.13 -2.44 -28.52
CA ALA A 52 6.28 -2.54 -27.07
C ALA A 52 5.88 -1.24 -26.34
N ILE A 53 6.14 -0.07 -26.94
CA ILE A 53 5.68 1.22 -26.41
C ILE A 53 4.15 1.33 -26.47
N ALA A 54 3.54 0.98 -27.61
CA ALA A 54 2.09 1.01 -27.76
C ALA A 54 1.38 0.06 -26.77
N ASP A 55 1.92 -1.16 -26.61
CA ASP A 55 1.41 -2.15 -25.65
C ASP A 55 1.53 -1.61 -24.21
N ALA A 56 2.61 -0.90 -23.87
CA ALA A 56 2.78 -0.27 -22.56
C ALA A 56 1.81 0.90 -22.33
N GLU A 57 1.56 1.72 -23.36
CA GLU A 57 0.57 2.81 -23.31
C GLU A 57 -0.85 2.26 -23.10
N GLU A 58 -1.20 1.16 -23.75
CA GLU A 58 -2.48 0.46 -23.57
C GLU A 58 -2.64 -0.05 -22.13
N ILE A 59 -1.61 -0.71 -21.58
CA ILE A 59 -1.61 -1.18 -20.18
C ILE A 59 -1.76 -0.02 -19.19
N VAL A 60 -1.08 1.11 -19.44
CA VAL A 60 -1.24 2.31 -18.61
C VAL A 60 -2.68 2.84 -18.68
N GLY A 61 -3.29 2.83 -19.86
CA GLY A 61 -4.70 3.19 -20.03
C GLY A 61 -5.64 2.29 -19.23
N GLU A 62 -5.48 0.98 -19.34
CA GLU A 62 -6.27 0.01 -18.58
C GLU A 62 -6.07 0.14 -17.06
N LEU A 63 -4.84 0.43 -16.62
CA LEU A 63 -4.53 0.65 -15.20
C LEU A 63 -5.25 1.89 -14.66
N VAL A 64 -5.23 3.00 -15.40
CA VAL A 64 -5.93 4.22 -15.00
C VAL A 64 -7.42 3.95 -14.87
N TYR A 65 -8.03 3.29 -15.85
CA TYR A 65 -9.44 2.90 -15.79
C TYR A 65 -9.75 2.02 -14.58
N THR A 66 -8.91 1.02 -14.31
CA THR A 66 -9.06 0.13 -13.14
C THR A 66 -8.96 0.92 -11.84
N SER A 67 -8.06 1.91 -11.77
CA SER A 67 -7.90 2.75 -10.59
C SER A 67 -9.14 3.62 -10.33
N GLU A 68 -9.77 4.15 -11.39
CA GLU A 68 -11.01 4.93 -11.26
C GLU A 68 -12.15 4.08 -10.72
N VAL A 69 -12.31 2.84 -11.22
CA VAL A 69 -13.32 1.90 -10.73
C VAL A 69 -13.09 1.57 -9.25
N VAL A 70 -11.86 1.20 -8.87
CA VAL A 70 -11.54 0.86 -7.47
C VAL A 70 -11.74 2.06 -6.54
N ILE A 71 -11.38 3.28 -6.98
CA ILE A 71 -11.62 4.50 -6.20
C ILE A 71 -13.12 4.73 -6.00
N SER A 72 -13.92 4.58 -7.06
CA SER A 72 -15.38 4.70 -6.97
C SER A 72 -15.98 3.72 -5.96
N ASP A 73 -15.55 2.45 -6.01
CA ASP A 73 -16.02 1.41 -5.07
C ASP A 73 -15.64 1.76 -3.62
N ILE A 74 -14.45 2.32 -3.41
CA ILE A 74 -13.98 2.79 -2.09
C ILE A 74 -14.81 3.97 -1.61
N GLU A 75 -15.08 4.96 -2.46
CA GLU A 75 -15.91 6.13 -2.12
C GLU A 75 -17.33 5.72 -1.74
N GLU A 76 -17.90 4.73 -2.44
CA GLU A 76 -19.20 4.14 -2.11
C GLU A 76 -19.17 3.41 -0.75
N HIS A 77 -18.13 2.62 -0.49
CA HIS A 77 -17.95 1.93 0.80
C HIS A 77 -17.79 2.93 1.96
N ILE A 78 -17.06 4.02 1.77
CA ILE A 78 -16.91 5.07 2.79
C ILE A 78 -18.26 5.75 3.05
N SER A 79 -19.01 6.04 2.00
CA SER A 79 -20.31 6.71 2.10
C SER A 79 -21.35 5.85 2.80
N SER A 80 -21.46 4.58 2.41
CA SER A 80 -22.37 3.60 3.03
C SER A 80 -21.99 3.31 4.48
N MET A 81 -20.70 3.25 4.79
CA MET A 81 -20.22 3.11 6.17
C MET A 81 -20.58 4.34 7.02
N LYS A 82 -20.32 5.56 6.53
CA LYS A 82 -20.70 6.80 7.22
C LYS A 82 -22.21 6.89 7.44
N GLN A 83 -23.01 6.48 6.46
CA GLN A 83 -24.46 6.43 6.60
C GLN A 83 -24.89 5.42 7.67
N SER A 84 -24.27 4.24 7.70
CA SER A 84 -24.50 3.24 8.75
C SER A 84 -24.17 3.81 10.14
N TYR A 85 -23.04 4.49 10.30
CA TYR A 85 -22.69 5.14 11.57
C TYR A 85 -23.72 6.19 11.99
N ASN A 86 -24.12 7.09 11.10
CA ASN A 86 -25.12 8.11 11.39
C ASN A 86 -26.49 7.52 11.74
N ASN A 87 -26.88 6.42 11.08
CA ASN A 87 -28.12 5.72 11.40
C ASN A 87 -28.04 5.10 12.78
N ASN A 88 -26.95 4.38 13.10
CA ASN A 88 -26.74 3.81 14.43
C ASN A 88 -26.72 4.90 15.51
N GLU A 89 -26.07 6.05 15.29
CA GLU A 89 -26.09 7.17 16.23
C GLU A 89 -27.52 7.69 16.48
N LYS A 90 -28.32 7.83 15.43
CA LYS A 90 -29.75 8.22 15.56
C LYS A 90 -30.56 7.17 16.31
N GLU A 91 -30.30 5.88 16.11
CA GLU A 91 -30.96 4.82 16.86
C GLU A 91 -30.54 4.84 18.32
N ILE A 92 -29.25 5.00 18.64
CA ILE A 92 -28.76 5.13 20.02
C ILE A 92 -29.37 6.37 20.69
N GLY A 93 -29.49 7.50 19.97
CA GLY A 93 -30.15 8.71 20.45
C GLY A 93 -31.63 8.52 20.75
N LYS A 94 -32.34 7.75 19.91
CA LYS A 94 -33.76 7.39 20.15
C LYS A 94 -33.91 6.42 21.31
N LEU A 95 -33.07 5.39 21.42
CA LEU A 95 -33.05 4.50 22.58
C LEU A 95 -32.75 5.28 23.87
N ALA A 96 -31.83 6.25 23.83
CA ALA A 96 -31.54 7.11 24.98
C ALA A 96 -32.72 8.01 25.36
N ALA A 97 -33.48 8.52 24.38
CA ALA A 97 -34.69 9.30 24.61
C ALA A 97 -35.84 8.44 25.17
N ASP A 98 -36.02 7.20 24.69
CA ASP A 98 -37.02 6.26 25.19
C ASP A 98 -36.69 5.76 26.62
N ILE A 99 -35.40 5.70 26.98
CA ILE A 99 -34.94 5.44 28.36
C ILE A 99 -35.29 6.62 29.29
N ASP A 100 -35.32 7.85 28.78
CA ASP A 100 -35.67 9.04 29.56
C ASP A 100 -37.19 9.18 29.76
N GLU A 101 -38.01 8.82 28.76
CA GLU A 101 -39.48 8.90 28.86
C GLU A 101 -40.09 7.86 29.83
N ASN A 102 -39.45 6.69 30.01
CA ASN A 102 -39.85 5.74 31.06
C ASN A 102 -39.33 6.11 32.46
N ARG A 103 -38.51 7.15 32.58
CA ARG A 103 -38.04 7.68 33.85
C ARG A 103 -39.03 8.74 34.36
N LYS A 104 -40.22 8.29 34.78
CA LYS A 104 -41.00 9.08 35.74
C LYS A 104 -40.03 9.53 36.85
N PRO A 105 -39.98 10.82 37.22
CA PRO A 105 -39.17 11.28 38.33
C PRO A 105 -39.82 10.74 39.61
N ASN A 106 -39.49 9.50 39.97
CA ASN A 106 -39.64 9.07 41.34
C ASN A 106 -38.52 9.78 42.11
N LYS A 107 -38.84 10.99 42.58
CA LYS A 107 -38.14 11.64 43.67
C LYS A 107 -38.26 10.72 44.87
N ASP A 108 -37.42 9.69 44.97
CA ASP A 108 -37.16 8.85 46.15
C ASP A 108 -36.21 7.69 45.77
N VAL A 109 -35.04 7.98 45.20
CA VAL A 109 -33.88 7.07 45.30
C VAL A 109 -32.62 7.92 45.49
N PRO A 110 -31.96 7.86 46.66
CA PRO A 110 -30.75 8.61 46.92
C PRO A 110 -29.65 8.29 45.90
N VAL A 111 -28.94 9.33 45.45
CA VAL A 111 -27.58 9.23 44.91
C VAL A 111 -26.85 8.10 45.64
N PRO A 112 -26.26 7.08 44.98
CA PRO A 112 -25.54 6.04 45.70
C PRO A 112 -24.35 6.72 46.37
N ALA A 113 -24.54 7.03 47.66
CA ALA A 113 -23.51 7.50 48.53
C ALA A 113 -22.41 6.45 48.48
N LYS A 114 -21.20 6.84 48.04
CA LYS A 114 -19.97 6.02 48.08
C LYS A 114 -20.06 5.04 49.23
N THR A 115 -20.18 3.77 48.88
CA THR A 115 -20.50 2.69 49.80
C THR A 115 -19.56 2.78 51.00
N LYS A 116 -20.04 2.66 52.24
CA LYS A 116 -19.21 2.80 53.46
C LYS A 116 -17.87 2.05 53.35
N LYS A 117 -17.93 0.86 52.73
CA LYS A 117 -16.80 -0.02 52.42
C LYS A 117 -15.75 0.60 51.46
N GLU A 118 -16.16 1.35 50.44
CA GLU A 118 -15.23 2.02 49.52
C GLU A 118 -14.42 3.11 50.21
N LYS A 119 -15.06 3.86 51.11
CA LYS A 119 -14.38 4.86 51.94
C LYS A 119 -13.39 4.21 52.90
N ASP A 120 -13.78 3.10 53.51
CA ASP A 120 -12.92 2.34 54.43
C ASP A 120 -11.70 1.74 53.70
N ILE A 121 -11.87 1.24 52.46
CA ILE A 121 -10.77 0.77 51.60
C ILE A 121 -9.80 1.92 51.31
N LEU A 122 -10.32 3.11 50.95
CA LEU A 122 -9.53 4.29 50.63
C LEU A 122 -8.75 4.82 51.85
N ASP A 123 -9.37 4.81 53.03
CA ASP A 123 -8.73 5.24 54.29
C ASP A 123 -7.62 4.28 54.72
N LEU A 124 -7.86 2.97 54.66
CA LEU A 124 -6.84 1.96 54.98
C LEU A 124 -5.68 1.95 53.98
N PHE A 125 -5.96 2.17 52.69
CA PHE A 125 -4.93 2.33 51.67
C PHE A 125 -4.11 3.60 51.88
N SER A 126 -4.77 4.72 52.25
CA SER A 126 -4.08 5.98 52.57
C SER A 126 -3.19 5.87 53.81
N LYS A 127 -3.49 4.93 54.72
CA LYS A 127 -2.65 4.57 55.87
C LYS A 127 -1.47 3.65 55.51
N GLY A 128 -1.28 3.33 54.22
CA GLY A 128 -0.15 2.54 53.73
C GLY A 128 -0.32 1.02 53.88
N MET A 129 -1.54 0.54 54.13
CA MET A 129 -1.83 -0.89 54.28
C MET A 129 -1.85 -1.59 52.91
N ASN A 130 -1.33 -2.82 52.84
CA ASN A 130 -1.31 -3.60 51.61
C ASN A 130 -2.72 -4.12 51.26
N VAL A 131 -2.99 -4.29 49.95
CA VAL A 131 -4.26 -4.81 49.39
C VAL A 131 -4.69 -6.11 50.06
N ASP A 132 -3.73 -6.99 50.37
CA ASP A 132 -3.97 -8.27 51.04
C ASP A 132 -4.45 -8.12 52.48
N ASP A 133 -3.89 -7.17 53.21
CA ASP A 133 -4.25 -6.88 54.60
C ASP A 133 -5.59 -6.16 54.69
N ILE A 134 -5.87 -5.26 53.74
CA ILE A 134 -7.16 -4.58 53.60
C ILE A 134 -8.25 -5.63 53.32
N ALA A 135 -8.01 -6.55 52.39
CA ALA A 135 -8.93 -7.63 52.05
C ALA A 135 -9.25 -8.51 53.26
N LYS A 136 -8.22 -8.86 54.04
CA LYS A 136 -8.37 -9.68 55.25
C LYS A 136 -9.11 -8.94 56.38
N ASN A 137 -8.83 -7.65 56.57
CA ASN A 137 -9.41 -6.83 57.63
C ASN A 137 -10.88 -6.49 57.36
N LEU A 138 -11.23 -6.21 56.10
CA LEU A 138 -12.61 -5.92 55.69
C LEU A 138 -13.41 -7.14 55.25
N GLN A 139 -12.82 -8.35 55.30
CA GLN A 139 -13.40 -9.61 54.81
C GLN A 139 -13.97 -9.51 53.39
N ILE A 140 -13.21 -8.88 52.49
CA ILE A 140 -13.58 -8.63 51.09
C ILE A 140 -12.57 -9.27 50.16
N GLY A 141 -12.95 -9.50 48.91
CA GLY A 141 -12.06 -10.13 47.93
C GLY A 141 -10.89 -9.22 47.54
N LYS A 142 -9.68 -9.79 47.37
CA LYS A 142 -8.51 -9.04 46.86
C LYS A 142 -8.80 -8.31 45.53
N GLY A 143 -9.61 -8.95 44.67
CA GLY A 143 -10.07 -8.35 43.41
C GLY A 143 -10.96 -7.13 43.59
N GLU A 144 -11.84 -7.12 44.60
CA GLU A 144 -12.75 -5.99 44.87
C GLU A 144 -12.00 -4.76 45.39
N VAL A 145 -10.98 -4.98 46.24
CA VAL A 145 -10.09 -3.91 46.71
C VAL A 145 -9.34 -3.28 45.55
N SER A 146 -8.73 -4.10 44.70
CA SER A 146 -7.98 -3.63 43.52
C SER A 146 -8.86 -2.88 42.52
N LEU A 147 -10.08 -3.38 42.28
CA LEU A 147 -11.04 -2.72 41.40
C LEU A 147 -11.46 -1.35 41.95
N THR A 148 -11.75 -1.26 43.24
CA THR A 148 -12.13 0.01 43.90
C THR A 148 -11.01 1.06 43.81
N LEU A 149 -9.75 0.65 44.01
CA LEU A 149 -8.59 1.53 43.88
C LEU A 149 -8.33 1.96 42.42
N SER A 150 -8.52 1.05 41.47
CA SER A 150 -8.34 1.32 40.03
C SER A 150 -9.39 2.31 39.51
N LEU A 151 -10.65 2.16 39.96
CA LEU A 151 -11.72 3.10 39.64
C LEU A 151 -11.45 4.49 40.27
N ASN A 152 -10.94 4.55 41.51
CA ASN A 152 -10.64 5.83 42.15
C ASN A 152 -9.45 6.57 41.51
N SER A 153 -8.37 5.85 41.18
CA SER A 153 -7.21 6.43 40.49
C SER A 153 -7.54 6.87 39.06
N GLY A 154 -8.36 6.10 38.34
CA GLY A 154 -8.89 6.50 37.04
C GLY A 154 -9.74 7.78 37.10
N VAL A 155 -10.48 8.00 38.19
CA VAL A 155 -11.29 9.21 38.40
C VAL A 155 -10.43 10.42 38.74
N LYS A 156 -9.40 10.30 39.59
CA LYS A 156 -8.51 11.43 39.95
C LYS A 156 -7.71 11.98 38.75
N ASN A 157 -7.36 11.14 37.79
CA ASN A 157 -6.63 11.56 36.59
C ASN A 157 -7.49 12.39 35.61
N ASN A 158 -8.81 12.47 35.83
CA ASN A 158 -9.74 13.22 34.99
C ASN A 158 -10.15 14.57 35.62
N GLU A 159 -9.60 14.93 36.79
CA GLU A 159 -9.85 16.22 37.47
C GLU A 159 -8.67 17.21 37.36
N ILE A 160 -7.70 16.95 36.48
CA ILE A 160 -6.67 17.93 36.10
C ILE A 160 -6.82 18.23 34.60
N ILE A 161 -7.72 19.15 34.28
CA ILE A 161 -7.66 20.00 33.09
C ILE A 161 -7.84 21.44 33.58
#